data_AF-E9RTJ1-F1
#
_entry.id   AF-E9RTJ1-F1
#
_cell.length_a   1.000
_cell.length_b   1.000
_cell.length_c   1.000
_cell.angle_alpha   90.00
_cell.angle_beta   90.00
_cell.angle_gamma   90.00
#
_symmetry.space_group_name_H-M   'P 1'
#
loop_
_entity.id
_entity.type
_entity.pdbx_description
1 polymer ?
#
loop_
_entity_poly.entity_id
_entity_poly.type
_entity_poly.pdbx_seq_one_letter_code
_entity_poly.pdbx_strand_id
1 'polypeptide(L)'
;MKKKDKYKIFNYAKEQYSKDFNRNYAFKHLSKKELYKLLEKNRHSSMCEWDYCCCGLYCNCWQEPYEEGNWNMTQENVNDFIRHTIDKTAKICRKDSRMLYCETNEEVNIVIIARDVFQMDYLITFTNEEI
;
A
#
# COMPACT_ATOMS: atom_id res chain seq x y z
N MET A 1 10.75 -7.36 17.63
CA MET A 1 10.11 -6.12 18.12
C MET A 1 8.96 -6.46 19.07
N LYS A 2 8.78 -5.71 20.17
CA LYS A 2 7.66 -5.96 21.10
C LYS A 2 6.34 -5.50 20.47
N LYS A 3 5.22 -6.13 20.86
CA LYS A 3 3.87 -5.81 20.33
C LYS A 3 3.50 -4.31 20.47
N LYS A 4 3.89 -3.68 21.59
CA LYS A 4 3.63 -2.25 21.85
C LYS A 4 4.35 -1.33 20.85
N ASP A 5 5.60 -1.63 20.52
CA ASP A 5 6.39 -0.80 19.60
C ASP A 5 5.86 -0.90 18.17
N LYS A 6 5.37 -2.08 17.79
CA LYS A 6 4.71 -2.33 16.52
C LYS A 6 3.45 -1.47 16.33
N TYR A 7 2.57 -1.40 17.33
CA TYR A 7 1.39 -0.55 17.24
C TYR A 7 1.71 0.94 17.15
N LYS A 8 2.81 1.40 17.78
CA LYS A 8 3.27 2.78 17.62
C LYS A 8 3.64 3.08 16.16
N ILE A 9 4.38 2.17 15.52
CA ILE A 9 4.74 2.30 14.09
C ILE A 9 3.48 2.34 13.23
N PHE A 10 2.51 1.47 13.49
CA PHE A 10 1.30 1.39 12.68
C PHE A 10 0.43 2.64 12.83
N ASN A 11 0.24 3.13 14.06
CA ASN A 11 -0.50 4.36 14.30
C ASN A 11 0.22 5.57 13.71
N TYR A 12 1.55 5.63 13.83
CA TYR A 12 2.33 6.66 13.17
C TYR A 12 2.15 6.62 11.65
N ALA A 13 2.24 5.45 11.02
CA ALA A 13 2.02 5.31 9.58
C ALA A 13 0.61 5.78 9.19
N LYS A 14 -0.42 5.44 9.98
CA LYS A 14 -1.78 5.93 9.78
C LYS A 14 -1.84 7.45 9.80
N GLU A 15 -1.29 8.09 10.83
CA GLU A 15 -1.27 9.55 10.98
C GLU A 15 -0.50 10.22 9.84
N GLN A 16 0.67 9.67 9.49
CA GLN A 16 1.51 10.13 8.39
C GLN A 16 0.73 10.10 7.06
N TYR A 17 0.27 8.93 6.61
CA TYR A 17 -0.42 8.81 5.32
C TYR A 17 -1.76 9.55 5.28
N SER A 18 -2.48 9.64 6.41
CA SER A 18 -3.70 10.43 6.48
C SER A 18 -3.43 11.91 6.26
N LYS A 19 -2.33 12.42 6.83
CA LYS A 19 -1.89 13.81 6.65
C LYS A 19 -1.36 14.06 5.25
N ASP A 20 -0.42 13.25 4.80
CA ASP A 20 0.31 13.45 3.53
C ASP A 20 -0.65 13.42 2.33
N PHE A 21 -1.67 12.56 2.36
CA PHE A 21 -2.67 12.45 1.30
C PHE A 21 -3.98 13.19 1.58
N ASN A 22 -4.10 13.87 2.73
CA ASN A 22 -5.34 14.50 3.18
C ASN A 22 -6.56 13.55 3.13
N ARG A 23 -6.38 12.34 3.68
CA ARG A 23 -7.38 11.25 3.66
C ARG A 23 -7.60 10.69 5.05
N ASN A 24 -8.80 10.17 5.31
CA ASN A 24 -9.10 9.51 6.57
C ASN A 24 -8.89 7.99 6.46
N TYR A 25 -7.62 7.56 6.51
CA TYR A 25 -7.31 6.13 6.47
C TYR A 25 -7.78 5.42 7.74
N ALA A 26 -8.31 4.21 7.58
CA ALA A 26 -8.67 3.33 8.69
C ALA A 26 -7.99 1.96 8.54
N PHE A 27 -7.68 1.31 9.67
CA PHE A 27 -7.22 -0.08 9.62
C PHE A 27 -8.35 -0.98 9.13
N LYS A 28 -8.14 -1.70 8.03
CA LYS A 28 -9.11 -2.65 7.47
C LYS A 28 -8.35 -3.88 7.00
N HIS A 29 -8.75 -5.05 7.47
CA HIS A 29 -8.20 -6.29 6.94
C HIS A 29 -8.93 -6.65 5.64
N LEU A 30 -8.16 -6.85 4.57
CA LEU A 30 -8.64 -7.44 3.32
C LEU A 30 -7.89 -8.74 3.07
N SER A 31 -8.62 -9.79 2.72
CA SER A 31 -8.01 -11.04 2.29
C SER A 31 -7.32 -10.87 0.95
N LYS A 32 -6.34 -11.74 0.66
CA LYS A 32 -5.69 -11.83 -0.67
C LYS A 32 -6.72 -11.91 -1.80
N LYS A 33 -7.82 -12.66 -1.60
CA LYS A 33 -8.89 -12.80 -2.60
C LYS A 33 -9.62 -11.47 -2.85
N GLU A 34 -9.86 -10.68 -1.80
CA GLU A 34 -10.50 -9.36 -1.95
C GLU A 34 -9.59 -8.37 -2.66
N LEU A 35 -8.28 -8.40 -2.39
CA LEU A 35 -7.32 -7.55 -3.09
C LEU A 35 -7.23 -7.89 -4.59
N TYR A 36 -7.24 -9.18 -4.95
CA TYR A 36 -7.29 -9.59 -6.36
C TYR A 36 -8.59 -9.18 -7.05
N LYS A 37 -9.73 -9.26 -6.34
CA LYS A 37 -10.99 -8.73 -6.89
C LYS A 37 -10.95 -7.23 -7.15
N LEU A 38 -10.26 -6.45 -6.32
CA LEU A 38 -10.08 -5.02 -6.58
C LEU A 38 -9.25 -4.80 -7.85
N LEU A 39 -8.18 -5.58 -8.03
CA LEU A 39 -7.36 -5.50 -9.24
C LEU A 39 -8.12 -5.91 -10.51
N GLU A 40 -8.98 -6.93 -10.44
CA GLU A 40 -9.80 -7.40 -11.57
C GLU A 40 -10.97 -6.45 -11.90
N LYS A 41 -11.54 -5.77 -10.90
CA LYS A 41 -12.71 -4.92 -11.06
C LYS A 41 -12.36 -3.54 -11.64
N ASN A 42 -11.18 -3.03 -11.34
CA ASN A 42 -10.81 -1.65 -11.67
C ASN A 42 -10.03 -1.57 -12.98
N ARG A 43 -10.36 -0.57 -13.80
CA ARG A 43 -9.72 -0.36 -15.11
C ARG A 43 -8.24 0.00 -14.98
N HIS A 44 -7.91 0.83 -13.97
CA HIS A 44 -6.57 1.30 -13.74
C HIS A 44 -6.13 1.00 -12.31
N SER A 45 -4.83 0.73 -12.16
CA SER A 45 -4.20 0.58 -10.86
C SER A 45 -2.78 1.11 -10.87
N SER A 46 -2.34 1.62 -9.73
CA SER A 46 -0.98 2.09 -9.51
C SER A 46 -0.47 1.62 -8.15
N MET A 47 0.84 1.60 -8.00
CA MET A 47 1.51 1.30 -6.75
C MET A 47 2.69 2.23 -6.54
N CYS A 48 3.00 2.56 -5.29
CA CYS A 48 4.24 3.21 -4.92
C CYS A 48 4.88 2.48 -3.75
N GLU A 49 6.14 2.08 -3.91
CA GLU A 49 6.96 1.58 -2.81
C GLU A 49 7.57 2.76 -2.05
N TRP A 50 7.41 2.77 -0.74
CA TRP A 50 7.97 3.79 0.15
C TRP A 50 9.06 3.15 0.99
N ASP A 51 10.33 3.42 0.69
CA ASP A 51 11.48 2.88 1.40
C ASP A 51 11.80 3.61 2.71
N TYR A 52 12.24 2.85 3.70
CA TYR A 52 12.60 3.30 5.06
C TYR A 52 13.98 2.77 5.49
N CYS A 53 14.86 2.46 4.54
CA CYS A 53 16.14 1.78 4.80
C CYS A 53 17.20 2.70 5.43
N CYS A 54 17.28 3.96 5.01
CA CYS A 54 18.36 4.88 5.41
C CYS A 54 18.03 5.79 6.60
N CYS A 55 16.75 6.16 6.76
CA CYS A 55 16.32 7.18 7.72
C CYS A 55 15.49 6.60 8.89
N GLY A 56 15.51 5.28 9.04
CA GLY A 56 14.72 4.55 10.04
C GLY A 56 13.23 4.45 9.68
N LEU A 57 12.44 3.86 10.58
CA LEU A 57 11.04 3.45 10.30
C LEU A 57 10.02 4.60 10.29
N TYR A 58 10.44 5.83 10.57
CA TYR A 58 9.55 6.98 10.69
C TYR A 58 9.77 8.02 9.59
N CYS A 59 10.83 7.88 8.80
CA CYS A 59 11.19 8.81 7.75
C CYS A 59 11.44 8.02 6.47
N ASN A 60 10.63 8.29 5.44
CA ASN A 60 10.81 7.70 4.12
C ASN A 60 12.06 8.29 3.46
N CYS A 61 12.86 7.45 2.80
CA CYS A 61 14.07 7.88 2.11
C CYS A 61 13.96 7.85 0.58
N TRP A 62 13.08 7.02 0.03
CA TRP A 62 12.86 6.91 -1.42
C TRP A 62 11.43 6.46 -1.72
N GLN A 63 10.91 6.88 -2.88
CA GLN A 63 9.62 6.48 -3.40
C GLN A 63 9.80 5.94 -4.81
N GLU A 64 9.39 4.69 -5.05
CA GLU A 64 9.43 4.08 -6.38
C GLU A 64 8.00 3.96 -6.93
N PRO A 65 7.60 4.77 -7.92
CA PRO A 65 6.28 4.73 -8.51
C PRO A 65 6.16 3.68 -9.63
N TYR A 66 5.08 2.91 -9.58
CA TYR A 66 4.66 1.93 -10.58
C TYR A 66 3.28 2.34 -11.11
N GLU A 67 3.26 2.93 -12.30
CA GLU A 67 2.07 3.42 -12.97
C GLU A 67 2.20 3.22 -14.48
N GLU A 68 1.07 3.17 -15.20
CA GLU A 68 1.09 3.02 -16.65
C GLU A 68 1.82 4.21 -17.30
N GLY A 69 2.65 3.92 -18.30
CA GLY A 69 3.49 4.92 -18.98
C GLY A 69 4.79 5.25 -18.24
N ASN A 70 4.81 5.20 -16.91
CA ASN A 70 6.07 5.35 -16.18
C ASN A 70 6.98 4.14 -16.44
N TRP A 71 8.28 4.38 -16.63
CA TRP A 71 9.26 3.36 -17.01
C TRP A 71 8.85 2.50 -18.22
N ASN A 72 8.01 3.02 -19.13
CA ASN A 72 7.37 2.29 -20.24
C ASN A 72 6.54 1.08 -19.79
N MET A 73 5.99 1.11 -18.58
CA MET A 73 5.15 0.04 -18.07
C MET A 73 3.76 0.10 -18.70
N THR A 74 3.25 -1.06 -19.09
CA THR A 74 1.82 -1.22 -19.40
C THR A 74 1.00 -1.40 -18.12
N GLN A 75 -0.30 -1.15 -18.16
CA GLN A 75 -1.18 -1.45 -17.02
C GLN A 75 -1.07 -2.92 -16.56
N GLU A 76 -0.86 -3.88 -17.46
CA GLU A 76 -0.69 -5.28 -17.08
C GLU A 76 0.63 -5.52 -16.33
N ASN A 77 1.71 -4.82 -16.69
CA ASN A 77 2.95 -4.89 -15.93
C ASN A 77 2.74 -4.35 -14.51
N VAL A 78 2.06 -3.21 -14.36
CA VAL A 78 1.73 -2.65 -13.04
C VAL A 78 0.89 -3.64 -12.22
N ASN A 79 -0.12 -4.25 -12.85
CA ASN A 79 -0.96 -5.27 -12.22
C ASN A 79 -0.13 -6.46 -11.72
N ASP A 80 0.85 -6.93 -12.51
CA ASP A 80 1.75 -8.02 -12.10
C ASP A 80 2.61 -7.68 -10.89
N PHE A 81 3.14 -6.45 -10.83
CA PHE A 81 3.86 -5.97 -9.64
C PHE A 81 2.94 -5.93 -8.41
N ILE A 82 1.71 -5.43 -8.56
CA ILE A 82 0.73 -5.42 -7.47
C ILE A 82 0.40 -6.85 -7.01
N ARG A 83 0.19 -7.80 -7.94
CA ARG A 83 -0.04 -9.22 -7.61
C ARG A 83 1.14 -9.79 -6.82
N HIS A 84 2.36 -9.53 -7.27
CA HIS A 84 3.57 -9.96 -6.57
C HIS A 84 3.64 -9.37 -5.15
N THR A 85 3.34 -8.07 -4.97
CA THR A 85 3.33 -7.39 -3.67
C THR A 85 2.26 -7.95 -2.74
N ILE A 86 1.06 -8.21 -3.24
CA ILE A 86 -0.02 -8.86 -2.47
C ILE A 86 0.46 -10.23 -1.95
N ASP A 87 1.14 -11.02 -2.79
CA ASP A 87 1.64 -12.34 -2.43
C ASP A 87 2.79 -12.29 -1.43
N LYS A 88 3.74 -11.40 -1.66
CA LYS A 88 4.87 -11.12 -0.76
C LYS A 88 4.39 -10.73 0.64
N THR A 89 3.35 -9.90 0.73
CA THR A 89 2.87 -9.33 2.01
C THR A 89 1.76 -10.14 2.68
N ALA A 90 1.15 -11.10 1.99
CA ALA A 90 0.00 -11.86 2.50
C ALA A 90 0.24 -12.49 3.90
N LYS A 91 1.44 -13.02 4.15
CA LYS A 91 1.77 -13.68 5.42
C LYS A 91 1.79 -12.71 6.61
N ILE A 92 2.27 -11.49 6.41
CA ILE A 92 2.34 -10.48 7.47
C ILE A 92 0.97 -9.84 7.72
N CYS A 93 0.18 -9.63 6.67
CA CYS A 93 -1.15 -9.02 6.75
C CYS A 93 -2.22 -9.92 7.38
N ARG A 94 -2.00 -11.25 7.41
CA ARG A 94 -2.88 -12.20 8.13
C ARG A 94 -2.79 -12.09 9.65
N LYS A 95 -1.62 -11.72 10.17
CA LYS A 95 -1.35 -11.76 11.62
C LYS A 95 -1.65 -10.45 12.32
N ASP A 96 -1.56 -9.34 11.59
CA ASP A 96 -1.64 -8.01 12.13
C ASP A 96 -2.49 -7.11 11.22
N SER A 97 -3.18 -6.14 11.82
CA SER A 97 -3.88 -5.07 11.10
C SER A 97 -2.87 -4.09 10.47
N ARG A 98 -2.24 -4.51 9.37
CA ARG A 98 -1.20 -3.76 8.64
C ARG A 98 -1.72 -2.98 7.45
N MET A 99 -2.99 -3.15 7.11
CA MET A 99 -3.62 -2.51 5.97
C MET A 99 -4.38 -1.28 6.44
N LEU A 100 -3.99 -0.13 5.90
CA LEU A 100 -4.79 1.08 5.92
C LEU A 100 -5.64 1.10 4.65
N TYR A 101 -6.89 1.55 4.79
CA TYR A 101 -7.86 1.59 3.72
C TYR A 101 -8.58 2.92 3.73
N CYS A 102 -8.75 3.49 2.54
CA CYS A 102 -9.61 4.64 2.27
C CYS A 102 -10.31 4.39 0.94
N GLU A 103 -11.61 4.64 0.89
CA GLU A 103 -12.41 4.49 -0.33
C GLU A 103 -13.21 5.78 -0.51
N THR A 104 -13.15 6.32 -1.71
CA THR A 104 -13.98 7.44 -2.16
C THR A 104 -14.95 6.92 -3.23
N ASN A 105 -15.73 7.82 -3.83
CA ASN A 105 -16.58 7.45 -4.96
C ASN A 105 -15.76 7.12 -6.22
N GLU A 106 -14.51 7.58 -6.29
CA GLU A 106 -13.68 7.56 -7.50
C GLU A 106 -12.62 6.45 -7.42
N GLU A 107 -12.13 6.14 -6.22
CA GLU A 107 -10.98 5.26 -6.04
C GLU A 107 -10.94 4.52 -4.70
N VAL A 108 -10.16 3.44 -4.69
CA VAL A 108 -9.80 2.67 -3.49
C VAL A 108 -8.30 2.78 -3.27
N ASN A 109 -7.92 3.27 -2.08
CA ASN A 109 -6.54 3.41 -1.68
C ASN A 109 -6.22 2.48 -0.51
N ILE A 110 -5.16 1.70 -0.65
CA ILE A 110 -4.70 0.74 0.33
C ILE A 110 -3.23 0.99 0.60
N VAL A 111 -2.87 1.12 1.88
CA VAL A 111 -1.47 1.09 2.31
C VAL A 111 -1.20 -0.19 3.07
N ILE A 112 -0.23 -0.97 2.61
CA ILE A 112 0.31 -2.12 3.33
C ILE A 112 1.53 -1.65 4.13
N ILE A 113 1.38 -1.56 5.45
CA ILE A 113 2.45 -1.18 6.37
C ILE A 113 3.37 -2.38 6.59
N ALA A 114 4.53 -2.34 5.96
CA ALA A 114 5.54 -3.39 6.05
C ALA A 114 6.94 -2.87 6.40
N ARG A 115 7.09 -1.58 6.71
CA ARG A 115 8.38 -0.94 7.02
C ARG A 115 9.17 -1.63 8.13
N ASP A 116 8.51 -2.22 9.12
CA ASP A 116 9.16 -2.96 10.21
C ASP A 116 9.69 -4.35 9.81
N VAL A 117 9.30 -4.86 8.63
CA VAL A 117 9.65 -6.21 8.14
C VAL A 117 10.50 -6.13 6.87
N PHE A 118 10.07 -5.33 5.90
CA PHE A 118 10.70 -5.20 4.59
C PHE A 118 11.41 -3.88 4.38
N GLN A 119 11.40 -2.99 5.38
CA GLN A 119 11.89 -1.60 5.23
C GLN A 119 11.16 -0.84 4.12
N MET A 120 9.95 -1.29 3.76
CA MET A 120 9.11 -0.70 2.73
C MET A 120 7.65 -0.68 3.19
N ASP A 121 6.90 0.34 2.81
CA ASP A 121 5.45 0.26 2.74
C ASP A 121 5.01 0.27 1.28
N TYR A 122 3.80 -0.22 1.02
CA TYR A 122 3.22 -0.29 -0.32
C TYR A 122 1.91 0.50 -0.35
N LEU A 123 1.88 1.61 -1.06
CA LEU A 123 0.64 2.31 -1.40
C LEU A 123 0.12 1.74 -2.72
N ILE A 124 -1.13 1.27 -2.74
CA ILE A 124 -1.78 0.71 -3.93
C ILE A 124 -3.10 1.48 -4.12
N THR A 125 -3.30 1.99 -5.33
CA THR A 125 -4.50 2.73 -5.70
C THR A 125 -5.20 2.04 -6.85
N PHE A 126 -6.52 1.91 -6.75
CA PHE A 126 -7.39 1.37 -7.79
C PHE A 126 -8.41 2.43 -8.19
N THR A 127 -8.57 2.69 -9.48
CA THR A 127 -9.54 3.66 -10.02
C THR A 127 -10.19 3.16 -11.30
N ASN A 128 -11.37 3.69 -11.60
CA ASN A 128 -12.05 3.50 -12.89
C ASN A 128 -12.07 4.77 -13.75
N GLU A 129 -11.51 5.88 -13.25
CA GLU A 129 -11.36 7.11 -14.02
C GLU A 129 -10.34 6.93 -15.14
N GLU A 130 -10.57 7.62 -16.26
CA GLU A 130 -9.54 7.70 -17.32
C GLU A 130 -8.41 8.59 -16.81
N ILE A 131 -7.19 8.05 -16.81
CA ILE A 131 -5.95 8.72 -16.38
C ILE A 131 -5.33 9.47 -17.56
#